data_AF-J8E6C9-F1
#
_entry.id   AF-J8E6C9-F1
#
_cell.length_a   1.000
_cell.length_b   1.000
_cell.length_c   1.000
_cell.angle_alpha   90.00
_cell.angle_beta   90.00
_cell.angle_gamma   90.00
#
_symmetry.space_group_name_H-M   'P 1'
#
loop_
_entity.id
_entity.type
_entity.pdbx_description
1 polymer ?
#
loop_
_entity_poly.entity_id
_entity_poly.type
_entity_poly.pdbx_seq_one_letter_code
_entity_poly.pdbx_strand_id
1 'polypeptide(L)' 'MSTTWLENNRANFSVVDVDGKSVLVCTKNVGSFKIVFVEDLKTGKRIFNDKPASALTNWGRDDLIKELASQL' A
#
# COMPACT_ATOMS: atom_id res chain seq x y z
N MET A 1 -0.23 17.72 -19.42
CA MET A 1 -0.29 18.48 -18.15
C MET A 1 -0.09 17.49 -17.02
N SER A 2 1.01 17.58 -16.27
CA SER A 2 1.09 16.86 -14.99
C SER A 2 0.42 17.70 -13.92
N THR A 3 -0.33 17.07 -13.03
CA THR A 3 -0.89 17.78 -11.88
C THR A 3 0.16 17.71 -10.78
N THR A 4 0.51 18.87 -10.20
CA THR A 4 1.43 18.97 -9.05
C THR A 4 0.97 18.11 -7.86
N TRP A 5 -0.31 17.71 -7.87
CA TRP A 5 -0.92 16.77 -6.94
C TRP A 5 -0.35 15.35 -7.04
N LEU A 6 -0.03 14.85 -8.23
CA LEU A 6 0.54 13.52 -8.46
C LEU A 6 2.06 13.50 -8.28
N GLU A 7 2.73 14.62 -8.55
CA GLU A 7 4.20 14.69 -8.60
C GLU A 7 4.86 15.14 -7.28
N ASN A 8 4.08 15.38 -6.23
CA ASN A 8 4.61 15.89 -4.96
C ASN A 8 5.32 14.82 -4.10
N ASN A 9 5.54 13.60 -4.62
CA ASN A 9 6.12 12.45 -3.92
C ASN A 9 5.44 12.10 -2.58
N ARG A 10 4.21 12.59 -2.35
CA ARG A 10 3.50 12.35 -1.09
C ARG A 10 2.94 10.94 -1.03
N ALA A 11 2.50 10.42 -2.17
CA ALA A 11 2.04 9.05 -2.34
C ALA A 11 2.85 8.36 -3.44
N ASN A 12 3.16 7.09 -3.24
CA ASN A 12 3.79 6.22 -4.22
C ASN A 12 2.92 4.97 -4.40
N PHE A 13 2.75 4.55 -5.65
CA PHE A 13 1.99 3.39 -6.05
C PHE A 13 2.93 2.35 -6.62
N SER A 14 2.81 1.11 -6.18
CA SER A 14 3.61 0.01 -6.69
C SER A 14 2.73 -1.22 -6.88
N VAL A 15 2.95 -1.95 -7.97
CA VAL A 15 2.29 -3.24 -8.19
C VAL A 15 3.20 -4.32 -7.64
N VAL A 16 2.64 -5.21 -6.82
CA VAL A 16 3.36 -6.32 -6.17
C VAL A 16 2.58 -7.60 -6.39
N ASP A 17 3.26 -8.70 -6.68
CA ASP A 17 2.63 -10.02 -6.75
C ASP A 17 2.70 -10.70 -5.38
N VAL A 18 1.52 -11.06 -4.85
CA VAL A 18 1.35 -11.73 -3.56
C VAL A 18 0.49 -12.98 -3.78
N ASP A 19 1.05 -14.16 -3.51
CA ASP A 19 0.36 -15.46 -3.64
C ASP A 19 -0.37 -15.65 -4.98
N GLY A 20 0.24 -15.19 -6.07
CA GLY A 20 -0.31 -15.27 -7.43
C GLY A 20 -1.39 -14.23 -7.76
N LYS A 21 -1.66 -13.27 -6.85
CA LYS A 21 -2.49 -12.09 -7.09
C LYS A 21 -1.61 -10.86 -7.29
N SER A 22 -1.84 -10.10 -8.35
CA SER A 22 -1.23 -8.79 -8.53
C SER A 22 -2.03 -7.75 -7.76
N VAL A 23 -1.38 -7.09 -6.80
CA VAL A 23 -1.99 -6.09 -5.94
C VAL A 23 -1.33 -4.72 -6.13
N LEU A 24 -2.15 -3.67 -6.15
CA LEU A 24 -1.70 -2.29 -6.11
C LEU A 24 -1.51 -1.86 -4.64
N VAL A 25 -0.31 -1.46 -4.30
CA VAL A 25 0.06 -0.95 -2.99
C VAL A 25 0.20 0.56 -3.06
N CYS A 26 -0.56 1.27 -2.24
CA CYS A 26 -0.39 2.71 -2.05
C CYS A 26 0.40 2.97 -0.77
N THR A 27 1.46 3.75 -0.88
CA THR A 27 2.31 4.15 0.24
C THR A 27 2.37 5.67 0.33
N LYS A 28 2.49 6.19 1.55
CA LYS A 28 2.70 7.60 1.83
C LYS A 28 4.11 7.79 2.37
N ASN A 29 4.83 8.79 1.85
CA ASN A 29 6.21 9.09 2.23
C ASN A 29 6.36 10.42 3.01
N VAL A 30 5.27 11.13 3.30
CA VAL A 30 5.33 12.39 4.07
C VAL A 30 5.24 12.13 5.57
N GLY A 31 6.25 12.58 6.31
CA GLY A 31 6.36 12.42 7.76
C GLY A 31 6.93 11.05 8.11
N SER A 32 6.12 10.00 7.97
CA SER A 32 6.55 8.61 8.14
C SER A 32 6.04 7.74 6.99
N PHE A 33 6.84 6.74 6.61
CA PHE A 33 6.42 5.74 5.64
C PHE A 33 5.18 5.01 6.18
N LYS A 34 4.10 5.01 5.41
CA LYS A 34 2.89 4.27 5.74
C LYS A 34 2.32 3.59 4.50
N ILE A 35 2.05 2.29 4.58
CA ILE A 35 1.15 1.62 3.62
C ILE A 35 -0.25 2.16 3.90
N VAL A 36 -0.91 2.74 2.90
CA VAL A 36 -2.23 3.37 3.03
C VAL A 36 -3.33 2.36 2.70
N PHE A 37 -3.19 1.64 1.61
CA PHE A 37 -4.10 0.58 1.21
C PHE A 37 -3.41 -0.43 0.28
N VAL A 38 -4.04 -1.59 0.16
CA VAL A 38 -3.77 -2.59 -0.87
C VAL A 38 -5.05 -2.84 -1.65
N GLU A 39 -4.95 -2.96 -2.96
CA GLU A 39 -6.07 -3.20 -3.86
C GLU A 39 -5.77 -4.35 -4.81
N ASP A 40 -6.74 -5.25 -4.97
CA ASP A 40 -6.64 -6.33 -5.95
C ASP A 40 -6.90 -5.78 -7.36
N LEU A 41 -5.94 -5.92 -8.27
CA LEU A 41 -6.04 -5.34 -9.61
C LEU A 41 -7.11 -6.00 -10.50
N LYS A 42 -7.52 -7.23 -10.18
CA LYS A 42 -8.53 -7.97 -10.96
C LYS A 42 -9.94 -7.61 -10.53
N THR A 43 -10.16 -7.46 -9.23
CA THR A 43 -11.51 -7.24 -8.65
C THR A 43 -11.77 -5.79 -8.29
N GLY A 44 -10.74 -4.96 -8.14
CA GLY A 44 -10.83 -3.59 -7.64
C GLY A 44 -11.17 -3.51 -6.15
N LYS A 45 -11.23 -4.63 -5.44
CA LYS A 45 -11.46 -4.65 -3.99
C LYS A 45 -10.27 -4.01 -3.28
N ARG A 46 -10.53 -3.17 -2.27
CA ARG A 46 -9.51 -2.40 -1.55
C ARG A 46 -9.61 -2.60 -0.05
N ILE A 47 -8.48 -2.81 0.61
CA ILE A 47 -8.33 -2.85 2.06
C ILE A 47 -7.45 -1.69 2.49
N PHE A 48 -7.95 -0.86 3.41
CA PHE A 48 -7.21 0.26 3.97
C PHE A 48 -6.45 -0.18 5.22
N ASN A 49 -5.23 0.34 5.37
CA ASN A 49 -4.43 0.10 6.55
C ASN A 49 -4.79 1.09 7.68
N ASP A 50 -5.55 0.58 8.63
CA ASP A 50 -5.92 1.26 9.87
C ASP A 50 -4.86 1.14 10.97
N LYS A 51 -3.86 0.25 10.80
CA LYS A 51 -2.82 0.05 11.80
C LYS A 51 -1.97 1.31 12.00
N PRO A 52 -1.53 1.57 13.24
CA PRO A 52 -0.64 2.68 13.54
C PRO A 52 0.73 2.47 12.87
N ALA A 53 1.44 3.56 12.60
CA ALA A 53 2.77 3.49 11.99
C ALA A 53 3.77 2.66 12.83
N SER A 54 3.56 2.55 14.15
CA SER A 54 4.35 1.68 15.03
C SER A 54 4.20 0.18 14.75
N ALA A 55 3.12 -0.25 14.08
CA ALA A 55 2.96 -1.64 13.68
C ALA A 55 3.97 -2.05 12.58
N LEU A 56 4.36 -1.10 11.72
CA LEU A 56 5.38 -1.29 10.67
C LEU A 56 6.81 -1.42 11.22
N THR A 57 7.05 -1.04 12.47
CA THR A 57 8.37 -1.24 13.11
C THR A 57 8.57 -2.67 13.59
N ASN A 58 7.47 -3.37 13.92
CA ASN A 58 7.53 -4.77 14.39
C ASN A 58 7.37 -5.77 13.23
N TRP A 59 6.73 -5.37 12.14
CA TRP A 59 6.54 -6.19 10.94
C TRP A 59 7.27 -5.61 9.75
N GLY A 60 7.87 -6.45 8.91
CA GLY A 60 8.39 -6.02 7.63
C GLY A 60 7.28 -5.43 6.75
N ARG A 61 7.64 -4.49 5.85
CA ARG A 61 6.69 -3.89 4.90
C ARG A 61 5.97 -4.97 4.09
N ASP A 62 6.70 -5.98 3.67
CA ASP A 62 6.21 -7.09 2.86
C ASP A 62 5.21 -7.96 3.64
N ASP A 63 5.44 -8.18 4.94
CA ASP A 63 4.54 -8.97 5.79
C ASP A 63 3.20 -8.25 5.98
N LEU A 64 3.23 -6.92 6.15
CA LEU A 64 1.99 -6.14 6.22
C LEU A 64 1.25 -6.14 4.88
N ILE A 65 1.96 -6.04 3.75
CA ILE A 65 1.32 -6.13 2.42
C ILE A 65 0.67 -7.50 2.24
N LYS A 66 1.35 -8.57 2.62
CA LYS A 66 0.80 -9.95 2.58
C LYS A 66 -0.43 -10.11 3.46
N GLU A 67 -0.39 -9.62 4.70
CA GLU A 67 -1.55 -9.68 5.60
C GLU A 67 -2.74 -8.91 5.02
N LEU A 68 -2.54 -7.68 4.55
CA LEU A 68 -3.63 -6.90 3.95
C LEU A 68 -4.15 -7.55 2.67
N ALA A 69 -3.26 -8.12 1.84
CA ALA A 69 -3.64 -8.83 0.63
C ALA A 69 -4.39 -10.14 0.90
N SER A 70 -4.13 -10.81 2.04
CA SER A 70 -4.88 -12.01 2.44
C SER A 70 -6.36 -11.72 2.75
N GLN A 71 -6.71 -10.46 3.01
CA GLN A 71 -8.08 -10.01 3.27
C GLN A 71 -8.84 -9.60 1.99
N LEU A 72 -8.15 -9.60 0.83
CA LEU A 72 -8.72 -9.34 -0.50
C LEU A 72 -9.37 -10.59 -1.10
#